data_AF-A0A1C5YS94-F1
#
_entry.id   AF-A0A1C5YS94-F1
#
_cell.length_a   1.000
_cell.length_b   1.000
_cell.length_c   1.000
_cell.angle_alpha   90.00
_cell.angle_beta   90.00
_cell.angle_gamma   90.00
#
_symmetry.space_group_name_H-M   'P 1'
#
loop_
_entity.id
_entity.type
_entity.pdbx_description
1 polymer ?
#
loop_
_entity_poly.entity_id
_entity_poly.type
_entity_poly.pdbx_seq_one_letter_code
_entity_poly.pdbx_strand_id
1 'polypeptide(L)'
;MLDYVTVTGGVMTDEEIQAYVDHVQEKNPQRKLKALNIEMDGEFVNLNYTFEEVPFEHIRRITGYLVGDMSHWNNAKSAEERDRVKHTLAN
;
A
#
# COMPACT_ATOMS: atom_id res chain seq x y z
N MET A 1 -13.93 9.66 -18.72
CA MET A 1 -13.88 9.52 -17.26
C MET A 1 -12.95 8.38 -16.90
N LEU A 2 -12.10 8.59 -15.89
CA LEU A 2 -11.19 7.57 -15.38
C LEU A 2 -12.00 6.53 -14.60
N ASP A 3 -11.84 5.24 -14.92
CA ASP A 3 -12.66 4.16 -14.34
C ASP A 3 -12.48 3.98 -12.81
N TYR A 4 -11.44 4.60 -12.24
CA TYR A 4 -11.12 4.55 -10.81
C TYR A 4 -11.49 5.82 -10.04
N VAL A 5 -12.09 6.82 -10.70
CA VAL A 5 -12.50 8.08 -10.08
C VAL A 5 -14.01 8.17 -10.03
N THR A 6 -14.54 8.42 -8.84
CA THR A 6 -15.97 8.67 -8.62
C THR A 6 -16.17 10.07 -8.03
N VAL A 7 -17.22 10.73 -8.49
CA VAL A 7 -17.63 12.04 -7.99
C VAL A 7 -18.99 11.92 -7.33
N THR A 8 -19.11 12.40 -6.09
CA THR A 8 -20.37 12.40 -5.34
C THR A 8 -20.74 13.81 -4.89
N GLY A 9 -22.03 14.12 -4.83
CA GLY A 9 -22.53 15.40 -4.31
C GLY A 9 -22.64 16.53 -5.35
N GLY A 10 -22.34 16.28 -6.62
CA GLY A 10 -22.54 17.25 -7.69
C GLY A 10 -21.91 16.86 -9.02
N VAL A 11 -21.75 17.85 -9.89
CA VAL A 11 -21.08 17.74 -11.19
C VAL A 11 -19.84 18.63 -11.19
N MET A 12 -18.76 18.13 -11.75
CA MET A 12 -17.49 18.84 -11.90
C MET A 12 -16.94 18.64 -13.31
N THR A 13 -16.00 19.49 -13.71
CA THR A 13 -15.38 19.40 -15.03
C THR A 13 -14.29 18.32 -15.03
N ASP A 14 -14.01 17.74 -16.20
CA ASP A 14 -12.93 16.77 -16.35
C ASP A 14 -11.55 17.38 -16.00
N GLU A 15 -11.39 18.68 -16.25
CA GLU A 15 -10.18 19.44 -15.92
C GLU A 15 -9.94 19.54 -14.40
N GLU A 16 -11.01 19.79 -13.64
CA GLU A 16 -10.97 19.85 -12.18
C GLU A 16 -10.72 18.47 -11.56
N ILE A 17 -11.37 17.43 -12.10
CA ILE A 17 -11.08 16.03 -11.73
C ILE A 17 -9.60 15.72 -11.91
N GLN A 18 -9.04 16.07 -13.06
CA GLN A 18 -7.63 15.80 -13.35
C GLN A 18 -6.71 16.55 -12.38
N ALA A 19 -7.02 17.81 -12.06
CA ALA A 19 -6.26 18.58 -11.08
C ALA A 19 -6.23 17.90 -9.69
N TYR A 20 -7.35 17.30 -9.24
CA TYR A 20 -7.37 16.54 -7.99
C TYR A 20 -6.58 15.23 -8.07
N VAL A 21 -6.66 14.52 -9.20
CA VAL A 21 -5.84 13.31 -9.43
C VAL A 21 -4.36 13.66 -9.37
N ASP A 22 -3.95 14.71 -10.06
CA ASP A 22 -2.56 15.18 -10.11
C ASP A 22 -2.09 15.60 -8.71
N HIS A 23 -2.92 16.32 -7.96
CA HIS A 23 -2.62 16.70 -6.58
C HIS A 23 -2.35 15.48 -5.68
N VAL A 24 -3.17 14.44 -5.76
CA VAL A 24 -3.00 13.21 -4.97
C VAL A 24 -1.73 12.47 -5.39
N GLN A 25 -1.44 12.43 -6.69
CA GLN A 25 -0.29 11.73 -7.25
C GLN A 25 1.04 12.46 -6.99
N GLU A 26 1.09 13.79 -7.08
CA GLU A 26 2.26 14.59 -6.69
C GLU A 26 2.60 14.44 -5.21
N LYS A 27 1.58 14.37 -4.34
CA LYS A 27 1.78 14.16 -2.90
C LYS A 27 2.26 12.75 -2.57
N ASN A 28 2.04 11.78 -3.47
CA ASN A 28 2.37 10.37 -3.28
C ASN A 28 3.11 9.80 -4.50
N PRO A 29 4.32 10.30 -4.82
CA PRO A 29 4.98 10.02 -6.10
C PRO A 29 5.36 8.55 -6.31
N GLN A 30 5.50 7.78 -5.22
CA GLN A 30 5.86 6.36 -5.28
C GLN A 30 4.68 5.39 -5.16
N ARG A 31 3.43 5.90 -5.12
CA ARG A 31 2.25 5.06 -4.96
C ARG A 31 1.30 5.29 -6.11
N LYS A 32 0.78 4.22 -6.70
CA LYS A 32 -0.20 4.31 -7.78
C LYS A 32 -1.61 4.34 -7.20
N LEU A 33 -2.43 5.30 -7.64
CA LEU A 33 -3.81 5.45 -7.20
C LEU A 33 -4.66 4.27 -7.70
N LYS A 34 -5.38 3.61 -6.79
CA LYS A 34 -6.28 2.49 -7.10
C LYS A 34 -7.74 2.93 -7.20
N ALA A 35 -8.16 3.82 -6.30
CA ALA A 35 -9.49 4.41 -6.31
C ALA A 35 -9.44 5.80 -5.68
N LEU A 36 -10.19 6.73 -6.24
CA LEU A 36 -10.38 8.08 -5.72
C LEU A 36 -11.86 8.43 -5.74
N ASN A 37 -12.40 8.78 -4.58
CA ASN A 37 -13.72 9.36 -4.44
C ASN A 37 -13.59 10.84 -4.07
N ILE A 38 -14.14 11.70 -4.92
CA ILE A 38 -14.20 13.15 -4.74
C ILE A 38 -15.62 13.49 -4.30
N GLU A 39 -15.79 13.85 -3.04
CA GLU A 39 -17.07 14.23 -2.47
C GLU A 39 -17.15 15.75 -2.33
N MET A 40 -18.16 16.36 -2.94
CA MET A 40 -18.42 17.78 -2.80
C MET A 40 -19.12 18.07 -1.47
N ASP A 41 -18.52 18.92 -0.65
CA ASP A 41 -19.02 19.36 0.65
C ASP A 41 -19.08 20.91 0.70
N GLY A 42 -20.15 21.45 0.11
CA GLY A 42 -20.34 22.89 -0.01
C GLY A 42 -19.28 23.55 -0.89
N GLU A 43 -18.43 24.38 -0.29
CA GLU A 43 -17.29 25.05 -0.96
C GLU A 43 -16.00 24.22 -0.93
N PHE A 44 -16.02 23.06 -0.28
CA PHE A 44 -14.87 22.18 -0.10
C PHE A 44 -15.06 20.85 -0.82
N VAL A 45 -13.96 20.12 -0.97
CA VAL A 45 -13.95 18.75 -1.48
C VAL A 45 -13.27 17.80 -0.51
N ASN A 46 -13.89 16.64 -0.28
CA ASN A 46 -13.33 15.55 0.49
C ASN A 46 -12.74 14.51 -0.48
N LEU A 47 -11.43 14.25 -0.35
CA LEU A 47 -10.70 13.29 -1.18
C LEU A 47 -10.48 11.99 -0.41
N ASN A 48 -11.25 10.96 -0.72
CA ASN A 48 -11.09 9.63 -0.16
C ASN A 48 -10.41 8.73 -1.19
N TYR A 49 -9.19 8.27 -0.92
CA TYR A 49 -8.45 7.45 -1.88
C TYR A 49 -7.72 6.26 -1.29
N THR A 50 -7.51 5.26 -2.13
CA THR A 50 -6.70 4.08 -1.85
C THR A 50 -5.64 3.92 -2.92
N PHE A 51 -4.50 3.34 -2.55
CA PHE A 51 -3.42 3.04 -3.47
C PHE A 51 -3.35 1.56 -3.78
N GLU A 52 -2.67 1.23 -4.86
CA GLU A 52 -2.28 -0.14 -5.15
C GLU A 52 -1.41 -0.71 -4.01
N GLU A 53 -1.55 -2.00 -3.77
CA GLU A 53 -0.73 -2.73 -2.81
C GLU A 53 0.70 -2.79 -3.34
N VAL A 54 1.65 -2.38 -2.51
CA VAL A 54 3.07 -2.51 -2.82
C VAL A 54 3.57 -3.81 -2.20
N PRO A 55 4.21 -4.71 -2.96
CA PRO A 55 4.77 -5.92 -2.38
C PRO A 55 5.80 -5.55 -1.31
N PHE A 56 5.72 -6.22 -0.18
CA PHE A 56 6.68 -6.08 0.91
C PHE A 56 7.20 -7.45 1.33
N GLU A 57 8.44 -7.47 1.81
CA GLU A 57 9.10 -8.68 2.27
C GLU A 57 9.39 -8.56 3.76
N HIS A 58 9.25 -9.67 4.49
CA HIS A 58 9.63 -9.73 5.89
C HIS A 58 11.14 -9.85 6.01
N ILE A 59 11.79 -8.86 6.62
CA ILE A 59 13.19 -8.94 7.00
C ILE A 59 13.31 -9.63 8.37
N ARG A 60 14.18 -10.62 8.46
CA ARG A 60 14.56 -11.31 9.69
C ARG A 60 15.94 -10.82 10.15
N ARG A 61 16.12 -10.61 11.45
CA ARG A 61 17.43 -10.31 12.05
C ARG A 61 18.02 -11.58 12.63
N ILE A 62 19.19 -11.97 12.14
CA ILE A 62 20.03 -13.01 12.74
C ILE A 62 21.17 -12.33 13.49
N THR A 63 21.83 -13.04 14.39
CA THR A 63 23.05 -12.55 15.07
C THR A 63 24.04 -12.01 14.03
N GLY A 64 24.17 -10.67 13.99
CA GLY A 64 25.13 -9.94 13.17
C GLY A 64 24.63 -9.37 11.84
N TYR A 65 23.44 -9.70 11.33
CA TYR A 65 22.99 -9.22 10.01
C TYR A 65 21.46 -9.28 9.80
N LEU A 66 20.97 -8.47 8.85
CA LEU A 66 19.59 -8.49 8.36
C LEU A 66 19.53 -9.39 7.10
N VAL A 67 18.58 -10.31 7.06
CA VAL A 67 18.29 -11.15 5.88
C VAL A 67 16.83 -11.03 5.50
N GLY A 68 16.53 -10.97 4.21
CA GLY A 68 15.16 -11.08 3.72
C GLY A 68 14.70 -12.52 3.77
N ASP A 69 15.01 -13.27 2.72
CA ASP A 69 14.67 -14.68 2.61
C ASP A 69 15.61 -15.60 3.43
N MET A 70 15.27 -16.89 3.42
CA MET A 70 16.04 -17.94 4.11
C MET A 70 17.24 -18.44 3.29
N SER A 71 17.49 -17.90 2.08
CA SER A 71 18.49 -18.45 1.15
C SER A 71 19.92 -18.20 1.63
N HIS A 72 20.13 -17.15 2.41
CA HIS A 72 21.45 -16.76 2.92
C HIS A 72 21.75 -17.32 4.33
N TRP A 73 20.94 -18.26 4.83
CA TRP A 73 21.13 -18.82 6.16
C TRP A 73 22.26 -19.83 6.18
N ASN A 74 23.11 -19.77 7.21
CA ASN A 74 24.06 -20.84 7.44
C ASN A 74 23.36 -22.14 7.90
N ASN A 75 24.06 -23.26 7.80
CA ASN A 75 23.49 -24.57 8.15
C ASN A 75 22.98 -24.64 9.59
N ALA A 76 23.66 -23.98 10.54
CA ALA A 76 23.28 -23.98 11.95
C ALA A 76 21.93 -23.26 12.19
N LYS A 77 21.74 -22.08 11.58
CA LYS A 77 20.50 -21.31 11.69
C LYS A 77 19.34 -21.99 10.97
N SER A 78 19.62 -22.62 9.82
CA SER A 78 18.62 -23.42 9.11
C SER A 78 18.15 -24.62 9.94
N ALA A 79 19.02 -25.23 10.75
CA ALA A 79 18.63 -26.27 11.70
C ALA A 79 17.78 -25.71 12.86
N GLU A 80 18.20 -24.58 13.44
CA GLU A 80 17.46 -23.91 14.53
C GLU A 80 16.01 -23.53 14.12
N GLU A 81 15.79 -23.01 12.91
CA GLU A 81 14.44 -22.71 12.43
C GLU A 81 13.60 -24.00 12.24
N ARG A 82 14.21 -25.13 11.87
CA ARG A 82 13.48 -26.41 11.76
C ARG A 82 13.02 -26.92 13.12
N ASP A 83 13.80 -26.68 14.16
CA ASP A 83 13.49 -27.10 15.54
C ASP A 83 12.48 -26.15 16.22
N ARG A 84 12.20 -24.99 15.61
CA ARG A 84 11.29 -23.99 16.17
C ARG A 84 9.85 -24.52 16.23
N VAL A 85 9.26 -24.49 17.43
CA VAL A 85 7.84 -24.78 17.64
C VAL A 85 7.00 -23.67 16.99
N LYS A 86 6.23 -24.03 15.97
CA LYS A 86 5.30 -23.11 15.30
C LYS A 86 4.01 -23.06 16.08
N HIS A 87 3.80 -21.97 16.81
CA HIS A 87 2.48 -21.64 17.35
C HIS A 87 1.62 -21.08 16.21
N THR A 88 1.08 -21.95 15.38
CA THR A 88 -0.12 -21.59 14.60
C THR A 88 -1.26 -21.36 15.57
N LEU A 89 -2.08 -20.33 15.33
CA LEU A 89 -3.37 -20.18 16.00
C LEU A 89 -4.21 -21.42 15.65
N ALA A 90 -4.21 -22.39 16.55
CA ALA A 90 -5.23 -23.43 16.54
C ALA A 90 -6.53 -22.72 16.90
N ASN A 91 -7.43 -22.62 15.92
CA ASN A 91 -8.80 -22.17 16.14
C ASN A 91 -9.54 -23.12 17.07
#